data_AF-A0A952NJQ7-F1
#
_entry.id   AF-A0A952NJQ7-F1
#
_cell.length_a   1.000
_cell.length_b   1.000
_cell.length_c   1.000
_cell.angle_alpha   90.00
_cell.angle_beta   90.00
_cell.angle_gamma   90.00
#
_symmetry.space_group_name_H-M   'P 1'
#
loop_
_entity.id
_entity.type
_entity.pdbx_description
1 polymer ?
#
loop_
_entity_poly.entity_id
_entity_poly.type
_entity_poly.pdbx_seq_one_letter_code
_entity_poly.pdbx_strand_id
1 'polypeptide(L)'
;MTTPFCRILVLFLALMTGACNERIDKALPEEGGANAGLACGPTDFATIQRVVLSVRCVACHGSSGGVNLENYAAVKAAIGKVETVIKARTMPKARPLPAAEEALILKWIGEGAPQNASGPPSPDCQNGGGGTDPVTPVKPLAPNYASIRERIFEPKCLTCHDAGSGLYDFSSYPALMADADELFDRRDPEDSDLIEAVTKTGRGAMPPPRSGISPLTREEVQTLLEWIRRGLPETGN
;
A
#
# COMPACT_ATOMS: atom_id res chain seq x y z
N MET A 1 -86.58 -31.00 -1.84
CA MET A 1 -85.96 -29.65 -1.95
C MET A 1 -84.52 -29.86 -2.36
N THR A 2 -84.29 -29.68 -3.65
CA THR A 2 -83.08 -30.06 -4.41
C THR A 2 -82.07 -28.92 -4.41
N THR A 3 -80.84 -29.23 -4.03
CA THR A 3 -79.64 -28.40 -4.22
C THR A 3 -79.14 -28.47 -5.66
N PRO A 4 -78.65 -27.37 -6.25
CA PRO A 4 -77.62 -27.40 -7.29
C PRO A 4 -76.31 -26.89 -6.66
N PHE A 5 -75.28 -27.71 -6.40
CA PHE A 5 -74.36 -28.34 -7.34
C PHE A 5 -73.80 -27.40 -8.43
N CYS A 6 -72.49 -27.19 -8.32
CA CYS A 6 -71.50 -27.48 -9.36
C CYS A 6 -71.01 -26.32 -10.24
N ARG A 7 -69.67 -26.31 -10.40
CA ARG A 7 -68.84 -25.61 -11.40
C ARG A 7 -68.51 -24.16 -10.99
N ILE A 8 -67.26 -23.88 -10.64
CA ILE A 8 -66.23 -23.36 -11.55
C ILE A 8 -64.87 -23.74 -10.93
N LEU A 9 -64.21 -24.75 -11.50
CA LEU A 9 -63.09 -24.62 -12.44
C LEU A 9 -61.76 -24.28 -11.72
N VAL A 10 -61.06 -25.35 -11.38
CA VAL A 10 -59.61 -25.39 -11.13
C VAL A 10 -58.89 -24.88 -12.37
N LEU A 11 -58.22 -23.73 -12.27
CA LEU A 11 -57.15 -23.32 -13.19
C LEU A 11 -56.43 -22.08 -12.65
N PHE A 12 -55.44 -22.26 -11.79
CA PHE A 12 -54.26 -21.38 -11.80
C PHE A 12 -53.00 -22.22 -11.64
N LEU A 13 -52.64 -22.74 -12.80
CA LEU A 13 -51.42 -23.39 -13.17
C LEU A 13 -50.24 -22.42 -12.98
N ALA A 14 -49.25 -22.89 -12.23
CA ALA A 14 -47.82 -22.58 -12.30
C ALA A 14 -47.39 -21.27 -13.01
N LEU A 15 -46.99 -20.28 -12.21
CA LEU A 15 -46.04 -19.23 -12.60
C LEU A 15 -44.94 -19.15 -11.53
N MET A 16 -44.14 -20.21 -11.49
CA MET A 16 -42.86 -20.29 -10.78
C MET A 16 -41.76 -20.54 -11.82
N THR A 17 -41.31 -19.50 -12.52
CA THR A 17 -39.98 -19.44 -13.14
C THR A 17 -39.66 -17.98 -13.42
N GLY A 18 -38.59 -17.46 -12.81
CA GLY A 18 -38.17 -16.07 -13.03
C GLY A 18 -37.52 -15.37 -11.84
N ALA A 19 -37.03 -16.09 -10.82
CA ALA A 19 -35.96 -15.55 -9.99
C ALA A 19 -34.69 -15.56 -10.84
N CYS A 20 -34.46 -14.50 -11.61
CA CYS A 20 -33.13 -14.17 -12.08
C CYS A 20 -32.28 -13.94 -10.82
N ASN A 21 -31.57 -15.00 -10.40
CA ASN A 21 -30.40 -14.88 -9.56
C ASN A 21 -29.32 -14.20 -10.43
N GLU A 22 -29.48 -12.91 -10.67
CA GLU A 22 -28.35 -12.05 -11.00
C GLU A 22 -27.45 -12.11 -9.78
N ARG A 23 -26.54 -13.08 -9.82
CA ARG A 23 -25.26 -12.92 -9.19
C ARG A 23 -24.71 -11.65 -9.81
N ILE A 24 -24.90 -10.54 -9.09
CA ILE A 24 -24.08 -9.35 -9.29
C ILE A 24 -22.68 -9.83 -8.90
N ASP A 25 -22.03 -10.51 -9.84
CA ASP A 25 -20.60 -10.49 -9.95
C ASP A 25 -20.32 -9.00 -10.14
N LYS A 26 -20.08 -8.32 -9.01
CA LYS A 26 -19.39 -7.05 -8.99
C LYS A 26 -18.10 -7.36 -9.74
N ALA A 27 -18.11 -7.15 -11.05
CA ALA A 27 -16.92 -6.91 -11.82
C ALA A 27 -16.27 -5.77 -11.07
N LEU A 28 -15.29 -6.13 -10.22
CA LEU A 28 -14.42 -5.16 -9.61
C LEU A 28 -13.90 -4.35 -10.80
N PRO A 29 -14.03 -3.02 -10.76
CA PRO A 29 -13.48 -2.21 -11.82
C PRO A 29 -12.06 -2.70 -12.06
N GLU A 30 -11.77 -3.08 -13.31
CA GLU A 30 -10.41 -3.34 -13.73
C GLU A 30 -9.66 -2.04 -13.44
N GLU A 31 -8.91 -2.02 -12.34
CA GLU A 31 -7.93 -1.00 -11.98
C GLU A 31 -6.77 -1.10 -12.99
N GLY A 32 -7.11 -0.97 -14.27
CA GLY A 32 -6.22 -0.98 -15.42
C GLY A 32 -5.72 0.44 -15.62
N GLY A 33 -4.54 0.73 -15.10
CA GLY A 33 -3.88 1.99 -15.39
C GLY A 33 -2.48 2.10 -14.82
N ALA A 34 -2.26 1.72 -13.56
CA ALA A 34 -1.00 2.03 -12.88
C ALA A 34 -0.01 0.86 -12.76
N ASN A 35 -0.44 -0.38 -13.02
CA ASN A 35 0.35 -1.57 -12.63
C ASN A 35 0.97 -2.35 -13.78
N ALA A 36 0.70 -2.00 -15.04
CA ALA A 36 1.29 -2.68 -16.21
C ALA A 36 2.83 -2.54 -16.25
N GLY A 37 3.37 -1.42 -15.77
CA GLY A 37 4.81 -1.17 -15.70
C GLY A 37 5.55 -1.96 -14.61
N LEU A 38 4.84 -2.54 -13.63
CA LEU A 38 5.48 -3.25 -12.51
C LEU A 38 6.08 -4.60 -12.93
N ALA A 39 5.52 -5.27 -13.94
CA ALA A 39 5.97 -6.60 -14.37
C ALA A 39 7.32 -6.60 -15.10
N CYS A 40 7.77 -5.44 -15.59
CA CYS A 40 8.90 -5.32 -16.52
C CYS A 40 10.17 -4.72 -15.91
N GLY A 41 10.13 -4.27 -14.65
CA GLY A 41 11.29 -3.71 -13.96
C GLY A 41 12.21 -4.77 -13.34
N PRO A 42 13.45 -4.40 -12.96
CA PRO A 42 14.31 -5.25 -12.14
C PRO A 42 13.57 -5.64 -10.86
N THR A 43 13.45 -6.95 -10.63
CA THR A 43 12.81 -7.55 -9.47
C THR A 43 13.86 -7.79 -8.40
N ASP A 44 14.07 -6.78 -7.56
CA ASP A 44 14.94 -6.87 -6.38
C ASP A 44 14.16 -6.67 -5.08
N PHE A 45 14.83 -6.92 -3.96
CA PHE A 45 14.19 -6.77 -2.66
C PHE A 45 13.71 -5.34 -2.41
N ALA A 46 14.47 -4.32 -2.81
CA ALA A 46 14.08 -2.92 -2.60
C ALA A 46 12.76 -2.57 -3.32
N THR A 47 12.59 -3.07 -4.54
CA THR A 47 11.37 -2.91 -5.33
C THR A 47 10.20 -3.65 -4.70
N ILE A 48 10.38 -4.92 -4.33
CA ILE A 48 9.33 -5.72 -3.69
C ILE A 48 8.95 -5.17 -2.33
N GLN A 49 9.93 -4.75 -1.53
CA GLN A 49 9.70 -4.15 -0.22
C GLN A 49 8.81 -2.93 -0.34
N ARG A 50 9.14 -2.04 -1.28
CA ARG A 50 8.40 -0.80 -1.49
C ARG A 50 7.00 -1.01 -2.07
N VAL A 51 6.88 -1.84 -3.11
CA VAL A 51 5.63 -1.96 -3.88
C VAL A 51 4.63 -2.89 -3.19
N VAL A 52 5.13 -3.97 -2.57
CA VAL A 52 4.27 -5.04 -2.05
C VAL A 52 4.37 -5.15 -0.54
N LEU A 53 5.56 -5.42 0.02
CA LEU A 53 5.66 -5.82 1.43
C LEU A 53 5.29 -4.69 2.39
N SER A 54 5.84 -3.49 2.22
CA SER A 54 5.57 -2.35 3.11
C SER A 54 4.11 -1.86 3.02
N VAL A 55 3.49 -1.99 1.85
CA VAL A 55 2.12 -1.52 1.60
C VAL A 55 1.07 -2.55 2.03
N ARG A 56 1.33 -3.85 1.80
CA ARG A 56 0.33 -4.91 1.96
C ARG A 56 0.56 -5.83 3.15
N CYS A 57 1.80 -5.93 3.64
CA CYS A 57 2.19 -7.02 4.56
C CYS A 57 2.70 -6.51 5.91
N VAL A 58 3.62 -5.54 5.92
CA VAL A 58 4.38 -5.12 7.10
C VAL A 58 3.49 -4.60 8.24
N ALA A 59 2.35 -3.98 7.92
CA ALA A 59 1.41 -3.52 8.94
C ALA A 59 0.98 -4.63 9.94
N CYS A 60 0.90 -5.88 9.48
CA CYS A 60 0.58 -7.04 10.32
C CYS A 60 1.78 -7.99 10.52
N HIS A 61 2.79 -7.92 9.65
CA HIS A 61 3.95 -8.81 9.60
C HIS A 61 5.27 -8.04 9.76
N GLY A 62 5.30 -7.08 10.68
CA GLY A 62 6.53 -6.44 11.14
C GLY A 62 7.23 -7.25 12.22
N SER A 63 8.12 -6.61 12.99
CA SER A 63 8.84 -7.22 14.13
C SER A 63 7.95 -7.97 15.14
N SER A 64 6.70 -7.53 15.34
CA SER A 64 5.74 -8.12 16.30
C SER A 64 4.70 -9.06 15.66
N GLY A 65 4.76 -9.26 14.34
CA GLY A 65 3.72 -9.93 13.55
C GLY A 65 3.84 -11.46 13.41
N GLY A 66 4.72 -12.09 14.20
CA GLY A 66 5.04 -13.53 14.14
C GLY A 66 5.89 -13.95 12.92
N VAL A 67 5.80 -13.20 11.82
CA VAL A 67 6.72 -13.24 10.67
C VAL A 67 7.16 -11.81 10.40
N ASN A 68 8.46 -11.56 10.43
CA ASN A 68 9.01 -10.23 10.16
C ASN A 68 9.32 -10.08 8.66
N LEU A 69 8.69 -9.09 8.03
CA LEU A 69 8.83 -8.75 6.61
C LEU A 69 9.42 -7.34 6.37
N GLU A 70 10.15 -6.78 7.36
CA GLU A 70 10.73 -5.43 7.29
C GLU A 70 12.14 -5.41 6.67
N ASN A 71 12.85 -6.53 6.67
CA ASN A 71 14.22 -6.61 6.17
C ASN A 71 14.48 -7.88 5.36
N TYR A 72 15.48 -7.81 4.48
CA TYR A 72 15.78 -8.88 3.52
C TYR A 72 16.03 -10.22 4.19
N ALA A 73 16.87 -10.27 5.22
CA ALA A 73 17.26 -11.52 5.87
C ALA A 73 16.03 -12.23 6.48
N ALA A 74 15.15 -11.49 7.14
CA ALA A 74 13.92 -12.03 7.72
C ALA A 74 12.92 -12.49 6.64
N VAL A 75 12.72 -11.69 5.59
CA VAL A 75 11.85 -12.05 4.46
C VAL A 75 12.37 -13.31 3.76
N LYS A 76 13.68 -13.38 3.50
CA LYS A 76 14.32 -14.51 2.83
C LYS A 76 14.19 -15.78 3.65
N ALA A 77 14.32 -15.70 4.98
CA ALA A 77 14.08 -16.84 5.88
C ALA A 77 12.62 -17.32 5.86
N ALA A 78 11.66 -16.42 5.60
CA ALA A 78 10.23 -16.72 5.56
C ALA A 78 9.69 -17.02 4.14
N ILE A 79 10.53 -16.99 3.11
CA ILE A 79 10.07 -16.87 1.71
C ILE A 79 9.13 -17.99 1.25
N GLY A 80 9.38 -19.24 1.65
CA GLY A 80 8.51 -20.37 1.31
C GLY A 80 7.12 -20.28 1.96
N LYS A 81 7.02 -19.69 3.16
CA LYS A 81 5.73 -19.44 3.81
C LYS A 81 4.98 -18.33 3.08
N VAL A 82 5.67 -17.24 2.74
CA VAL A 82 5.11 -16.12 1.97
C VAL A 82 4.56 -16.60 0.64
N GLU A 83 5.32 -17.38 -0.12
CA GLU A 83 4.89 -17.95 -1.39
C GLU A 83 3.63 -18.81 -1.24
N THR A 84 3.62 -19.68 -0.23
CA THR A 84 2.50 -20.59 0.03
C THR A 84 1.20 -19.82 0.31
N VAL A 85 1.24 -18.82 1.19
CA VAL A 85 0.02 -18.09 1.56
C VAL A 85 -0.49 -17.18 0.44
N ILE A 86 0.41 -16.63 -0.38
CA ILE A 86 0.06 -15.81 -1.55
C ILE A 86 -0.57 -16.67 -2.63
N LYS A 87 0.04 -17.81 -3.00
CA LYS A 87 -0.54 -18.76 -3.97
C LYS A 87 -1.90 -19.29 -3.52
N ALA A 88 -2.06 -19.53 -2.22
CA ALA A 88 -3.34 -19.94 -1.64
C ALA A 88 -4.34 -18.77 -1.50
N ARG A 89 -3.93 -17.53 -1.77
CA ARG A 89 -4.71 -16.29 -1.61
C ARG A 89 -5.33 -16.15 -0.22
N THR A 90 -4.62 -16.66 0.79
CA THR A 90 -5.03 -16.58 2.21
C THR A 90 -4.52 -15.33 2.90
N MET A 91 -3.64 -14.58 2.24
CA MET A 91 -3.09 -13.30 2.69
C MET A 91 -3.05 -12.27 1.55
N PRO A 92 -3.27 -10.97 1.84
CA PRO A 92 -3.68 -10.42 3.14
C PRO A 92 -5.11 -10.82 3.55
N LYS A 93 -5.37 -10.98 4.86
CA LYS A 93 -6.68 -11.40 5.38
C LYS A 93 -7.82 -10.43 5.05
N ALA A 94 -7.53 -9.13 4.96
CA ALA A 94 -8.52 -8.10 4.73
C ALA A 94 -8.98 -8.03 3.27
N ARG A 95 -8.03 -8.14 2.34
CA ARG A 95 -8.28 -8.10 0.90
C ARG A 95 -7.16 -8.85 0.16
N PRO A 96 -7.48 -9.70 -0.83
CA PRO A 96 -6.47 -10.34 -1.67
C PRO A 96 -5.54 -9.33 -2.36
N LEU A 97 -4.30 -9.73 -2.66
CA LEU A 97 -3.41 -8.91 -3.47
C LEU A 97 -4.05 -8.63 -4.84
N PRO A 98 -3.93 -7.41 -5.39
CA PRO A 98 -4.17 -7.16 -6.80
C PRO A 98 -3.32 -8.09 -7.67
N ALA A 99 -3.86 -8.53 -8.80
CA ALA A 99 -3.23 -9.54 -9.65
C ALA A 99 -1.81 -9.16 -10.11
N ALA A 100 -1.57 -7.87 -10.39
CA ALA A 100 -0.25 -7.39 -10.78
C ALA A 100 0.77 -7.44 -9.62
N GLU A 101 0.37 -7.11 -8.39
CA GLU A 101 1.23 -7.21 -7.20
C GLU A 101 1.52 -8.67 -6.84
N GLU A 102 0.51 -9.54 -6.94
CA GLU A 102 0.65 -11.01 -6.79
C GLU A 102 1.65 -11.56 -7.82
N ALA A 103 1.49 -11.20 -9.09
CA ALA A 103 2.42 -11.63 -10.14
C ALA A 103 3.85 -11.12 -9.89
N LEU A 104 4.00 -9.87 -9.47
CA LEU A 104 5.30 -9.25 -9.19
C LEU A 104 6.04 -9.97 -8.06
N ILE A 105 5.40 -10.20 -6.91
CA ILE A 105 6.05 -10.85 -5.77
C ILE A 105 6.34 -12.33 -6.06
N LEU A 106 5.44 -13.04 -6.76
CA LEU A 106 5.69 -14.43 -7.15
C LEU A 106 6.82 -14.55 -8.17
N LYS A 107 6.96 -13.59 -9.09
CA LYS A 107 8.11 -13.52 -10.01
C LYS A 107 9.42 -13.37 -9.25
N TRP A 108 9.51 -12.38 -8.35
CA TRP A 108 10.70 -12.18 -7.53
C TRP A 108 11.06 -13.41 -6.68
N ILE A 109 10.05 -14.07 -6.10
CA ILE A 109 10.25 -15.34 -5.37
C ILE A 109 10.81 -16.42 -6.29
N GLY A 110 10.23 -16.58 -7.49
CA GLY A 110 10.65 -17.56 -8.48
C GLY A 110 12.07 -17.36 -8.99
N GLU A 111 12.56 -16.12 -9.03
CA GLU A 111 13.95 -15.76 -9.33
C GLU A 111 14.91 -16.01 -8.15
N GLY A 112 14.43 -16.62 -7.07
CA GLY A 112 15.21 -16.90 -5.88
C GLY A 112 15.25 -15.73 -4.90
N ALA A 113 14.29 -14.80 -4.95
CA ALA A 113 14.18 -13.65 -4.06
C ALA A 113 15.51 -12.92 -3.86
N PRO A 114 16.15 -12.43 -4.94
CA PRO A 114 17.45 -11.80 -4.86
C PRO A 114 17.37 -10.47 -4.10
N GLN A 115 18.39 -10.18 -3.29
CA GLN A 115 18.46 -8.90 -2.56
C GLN A 115 18.66 -7.73 -3.52
N ASN A 116 19.52 -7.92 -4.51
CA ASN A 116 19.88 -6.95 -5.54
C ASN A 116 19.32 -7.40 -6.88
N ALA A 117 19.15 -6.48 -7.82
CA ALA A 117 18.63 -6.79 -9.15
C ALA A 117 19.44 -7.91 -9.81
N SER A 118 18.75 -9.00 -10.15
CA SER A 118 19.34 -10.12 -10.88
C SER A 118 19.28 -9.82 -12.38
N GLY A 119 20.39 -9.28 -12.90
CA GLY A 119 20.63 -9.15 -14.34
C GLY A 119 19.88 -8.01 -15.05
N PRO A 120 20.15 -7.82 -16.35
CA PRO A 120 19.44 -6.84 -17.18
C PRO A 120 17.95 -7.20 -17.26
N PRO A 121 17.06 -6.20 -17.43
CA PRO A 121 15.63 -6.44 -17.59
C PRO A 121 15.37 -7.45 -18.72
N SER A 122 14.42 -8.37 -18.49
CA SER A 122 14.12 -9.44 -19.44
C SER A 122 13.77 -8.88 -20.83
N PRO A 123 14.35 -9.41 -21.92
CA PRO A 123 14.04 -8.94 -23.28
C PRO A 123 12.59 -9.22 -23.71
N ASP A 124 11.91 -10.17 -23.08
CA ASP A 124 10.51 -10.51 -23.38
C ASP A 124 9.50 -9.41 -23.02
N CYS A 125 9.94 -8.39 -22.26
CA CYS A 125 9.13 -7.24 -21.89
C CYS A 125 8.90 -6.23 -23.04
N GLN A 126 9.60 -6.38 -24.17
CA GLN A 126 9.61 -5.36 -25.22
C GLN A 126 8.40 -5.40 -26.18
N ASN A 127 7.63 -6.49 -26.17
CA ASN A 127 6.56 -6.72 -27.17
C ASN A 127 5.13 -6.61 -26.61
N GLY A 128 4.96 -6.32 -25.31
CA GLY A 128 3.66 -6.04 -24.71
C GLY A 128 3.36 -4.54 -24.76
N GLY A 129 2.46 -4.12 -25.65
CA GLY A 129 2.06 -2.72 -25.85
C GLY A 129 1.32 -2.10 -24.64
N GLY A 130 2.05 -1.83 -23.57
CA GLY A 130 1.59 -1.08 -22.40
C GLY A 130 2.62 -0.03 -22.02
N GLY A 131 2.33 1.23 -22.37
CA GLY A 131 2.96 2.46 -21.87
C GLY A 131 4.48 2.45 -21.76
N THR A 132 5.17 3.04 -22.74
CA THR A 132 6.57 3.45 -22.62
C THR A 132 6.74 4.64 -21.68
N ASP A 133 5.97 4.70 -20.58
CA ASP A 133 6.34 5.61 -19.52
C ASP A 133 7.70 5.11 -19.02
N PRO A 134 8.76 5.94 -19.10
CA PRO A 134 10.01 5.60 -18.49
C PRO A 134 9.68 5.14 -17.08
N VAL A 135 10.13 3.95 -16.68
CA VAL A 135 10.18 3.60 -15.27
C VAL A 135 11.11 4.65 -14.67
N THR A 136 10.53 5.77 -14.24
CA THR A 136 11.26 6.89 -13.69
C THR A 136 12.07 6.28 -12.56
N PRO A 137 13.41 6.36 -12.63
CA PRO A 137 14.25 5.82 -11.58
C PRO A 137 13.71 6.37 -10.27
N VAL A 138 13.21 5.47 -9.43
CA VAL A 138 12.58 5.87 -8.17
C VAL A 138 13.65 6.62 -7.41
N LYS A 139 13.46 7.94 -7.30
CA LYS A 139 14.45 8.81 -6.68
C LYS A 139 14.67 8.30 -5.25
N PRO A 140 15.92 8.08 -4.82
CA PRO A 140 16.18 7.63 -3.46
C PRO A 140 15.59 8.62 -2.46
N LEU A 141 15.07 8.09 -1.36
CA LEU A 141 14.59 8.92 -0.26
C LEU A 141 15.76 9.76 0.25
N ALA A 142 15.59 11.08 0.23
CA ALA A 142 16.62 12.05 0.58
C ALA A 142 16.08 13.01 1.66
N PRO A 143 16.95 13.54 2.54
CA PRO A 143 16.55 14.41 3.64
C PRO A 143 16.32 15.86 3.16
N ASN A 144 15.34 16.05 2.28
CA ASN A 144 14.80 17.33 1.83
C ASN A 144 13.29 17.22 1.66
N TYR A 145 12.58 18.34 1.78
CA TYR A 145 11.13 18.37 1.73
C TYR A 145 10.58 17.76 0.44
N ALA A 146 11.15 18.07 -0.73
CA ALA A 146 10.66 17.53 -2.00
C ALA A 146 10.63 15.98 -2.01
N SER A 147 11.70 15.34 -1.52
CA SER A 147 11.76 13.88 -1.43
C SER A 147 10.86 13.32 -0.32
N ILE A 148 10.84 13.94 0.85
CA ILE A 148 9.99 13.50 1.97
C ILE A 148 8.51 13.64 1.64
N ARG A 149 8.12 14.71 0.95
CA ARG A 149 6.74 14.93 0.52
C ARG A 149 6.27 13.82 -0.39
N GLU A 150 7.00 13.56 -1.47
CA GLU A 150 6.66 12.53 -2.46
C GLU A 150 6.60 11.12 -1.83
N ARG A 151 7.48 10.85 -0.87
CA ARG A 151 7.73 9.49 -0.38
C ARG A 151 7.07 9.16 0.95
N ILE A 152 6.75 10.17 1.75
CA ILE A 152 6.23 10.03 3.11
C ILE A 152 4.94 10.83 3.25
N PHE A 153 4.97 12.16 3.06
CA PHE A 153 3.81 12.99 3.39
C PHE A 153 2.62 12.72 2.48
N GLU A 154 2.80 12.69 1.16
CA GLU A 154 1.73 12.38 0.21
C GLU A 154 1.08 11.01 0.47
N PRO A 155 1.83 9.89 0.55
CA PRO A 155 1.22 8.58 0.73
C PRO A 155 0.70 8.30 2.15
N LYS A 156 1.20 8.99 3.19
CA LYS A 156 0.91 8.61 4.59
C LYS A 156 0.29 9.70 5.46
N CYS A 157 0.50 10.98 5.14
CA CYS A 157 0.08 12.11 5.98
C CYS A 157 -1.08 12.88 5.35
N LEU A 158 -0.99 13.21 4.06
CA LEU A 158 -1.97 14.06 3.36
C LEU A 158 -3.36 13.47 3.24
N THR A 159 -3.53 12.18 3.52
CA THR A 159 -4.88 11.58 3.62
C THR A 159 -5.70 12.19 4.77
N CYS A 160 -5.04 12.77 5.79
CA CYS A 160 -5.69 13.34 6.97
C CYS A 160 -5.14 14.70 7.42
N HIS A 161 -4.05 15.17 6.82
CA HIS A 161 -3.34 16.37 7.20
C HIS A 161 -3.09 17.26 5.97
N ASP A 162 -4.14 17.94 5.53
CA ASP A 162 -4.13 18.88 4.41
C ASP A 162 -4.68 20.24 4.86
N ALA A 163 -4.78 21.19 3.94
CA ALA A 163 -5.28 22.55 4.23
C ALA A 163 -6.68 22.61 4.86
N GLY A 164 -7.45 21.50 4.87
CA GLY A 164 -8.80 21.43 5.42
C GLY A 164 -8.97 20.42 6.55
N SER A 165 -7.94 19.67 6.93
CA SER A 165 -8.04 18.56 7.87
C SER A 165 -6.74 18.33 8.66
N GLY A 166 -6.88 17.88 9.91
CA GLY A 166 -5.75 17.69 10.81
C GLY A 166 -5.34 18.98 11.53
N LEU A 167 -4.39 18.85 12.46
CA LEU A 167 -3.87 19.99 13.22
C LEU A 167 -2.78 20.75 12.46
N TYR A 168 -2.02 20.03 11.62
CA TYR A 168 -0.90 20.56 10.84
C TYR A 168 -1.12 20.24 9.36
N ASP A 169 -0.72 21.15 8.47
CA ASP A 169 -0.87 21.03 7.01
C ASP A 169 0.47 20.64 6.34
N PHE A 170 0.55 19.43 5.78
CA PHE A 170 1.74 18.96 5.04
C PHE A 170 1.61 19.17 3.51
N SER A 171 0.57 19.84 3.03
CA SER A 171 0.24 19.92 1.59
C SER A 171 1.29 20.68 0.77
N SER A 172 1.97 21.64 1.40
CA SER A 172 3.01 22.48 0.80
C SER A 172 4.09 22.86 1.81
N TYR A 173 5.29 23.19 1.32
CA TYR A 173 6.40 23.61 2.18
C TYR A 173 6.05 24.88 2.98
N PRO A 174 5.47 25.94 2.39
CA PRO A 174 5.09 27.13 3.15
C PRO A 174 4.04 26.85 4.23
N ALA A 175 3.08 25.96 3.97
CA ALA A 175 2.07 25.59 4.97
C ALA A 175 2.70 24.83 6.14
N LEU A 176 3.55 23.85 5.85
CA LEU A 176 4.27 23.10 6.89
C LEU A 176 5.20 24.00 7.71
N MET A 177 5.85 24.97 7.06
CA MET A 177 6.77 25.88 7.73
C MET A 177 6.05 26.93 8.59
N ALA A 178 4.74 27.14 8.42
CA ALA A 178 3.96 28.03 9.27
C ALA A 178 3.92 27.54 10.74
N ASP A 179 3.97 26.22 10.94
CA ASP A 179 3.92 25.57 12.25
C ASP A 179 5.25 24.91 12.64
N ALA A 180 6.35 25.22 11.93
CA ALA A 180 7.61 24.50 12.08
C ALA A 180 8.21 24.58 13.50
N ASP A 181 8.06 25.73 14.17
CA ASP A 181 8.61 25.92 15.52
C ASP A 181 7.83 25.12 16.59
N GLU A 182 6.58 24.73 16.32
CA GLU A 182 5.80 23.84 17.18
C GLU A 182 6.11 22.38 16.85
N LEU A 183 6.19 22.05 15.56
CA LEU A 183 6.26 20.66 15.10
C LEU A 183 7.68 20.07 15.16
N PHE A 184 8.72 20.91 15.10
CA PHE A 184 10.12 20.48 14.98
C PHE A 184 11.03 21.16 16.02
N ASP A 185 11.66 20.37 16.88
CA ASP A 185 12.82 20.84 17.65
C ASP A 185 14.10 20.64 16.83
N ARG A 186 14.64 21.76 16.32
CA ARG A 186 15.85 21.76 15.50
C ARG A 186 17.14 21.56 16.31
N ARG A 187 17.09 21.70 17.63
CA ARG A 187 18.22 21.47 18.55
C ARG A 187 18.25 20.01 19.00
N ASP A 188 17.08 19.42 19.21
CA ASP A 188 16.90 18.01 19.54
C ASP A 188 15.83 17.36 18.64
N PRO A 189 16.19 16.94 17.41
CA PRO A 189 15.26 16.35 16.45
C PRO A 189 14.47 15.17 16.98
N GLU A 190 15.07 14.37 17.87
CA GLU A 190 14.43 13.23 18.52
C GLU A 190 13.25 13.64 19.41
N ASP A 191 13.23 14.87 19.92
CA ASP A 191 12.18 15.46 20.77
C ASP A 191 11.14 16.26 19.97
N SER A 192 11.19 16.20 18.63
CA SER A 192 10.18 16.85 17.79
C SER A 192 8.81 16.18 17.89
N ASP A 193 7.73 16.96 17.99
CA ASP A 193 6.35 16.45 18.04
C ASP A 193 6.00 15.52 16.87
N LEU A 194 6.48 15.83 15.65
CA LEU A 194 6.31 14.92 14.51
C LEU A 194 6.95 13.55 14.79
N ILE A 195 8.17 13.55 15.33
CA ILE A 195 8.93 12.32 15.59
C ILE A 195 8.28 11.51 16.70
N GLU A 196 7.82 12.14 17.78
CA GLU A 196 7.03 11.45 18.80
C GLU A 196 5.79 10.80 18.15
N ALA A 197 5.00 11.57 17.40
CA ALA A 197 3.75 11.09 16.82
C ALA A 197 3.94 9.87 15.91
N VAL A 198 4.98 9.87 15.06
CA VAL A 198 5.21 8.80 14.08
C VAL A 198 5.93 7.57 14.63
N THR A 199 6.56 7.68 15.80
CA THR A 199 7.27 6.57 16.46
C THR A 199 6.48 5.96 17.62
N LYS A 200 5.52 6.69 18.16
CA LYS A 200 4.63 6.24 19.22
C LYS A 200 3.78 5.05 18.79
N THR A 201 3.47 4.19 19.76
CA THR A 201 2.57 3.05 19.57
C THR A 201 1.24 3.25 20.28
N GLY A 202 0.14 2.77 19.68
CA GLY A 202 -1.17 2.76 20.33
C GLY A 202 -1.95 4.07 20.17
N ARG A 203 -2.50 4.60 21.27
CA ARG A 203 -3.33 5.81 21.22
C ARG A 203 -2.46 7.02 20.86
N GLY A 204 -2.86 7.74 19.81
CA GLY A 204 -2.15 8.91 19.32
C GLY A 204 -0.97 8.59 18.39
N ALA A 205 -0.74 7.33 18.05
CA ALA A 205 0.22 6.95 17.02
C ALA A 205 -0.23 7.46 15.64
N MET A 206 0.72 7.95 14.85
CA MET A 206 0.50 8.40 13.48
C MET A 206 1.33 7.57 12.48
N PRO A 207 0.74 7.10 11.37
CA PRO A 207 -0.69 7.13 11.07
C PRO A 207 -1.54 6.33 12.08
N PRO A 208 -2.81 6.70 12.30
CA PRO A 208 -3.66 5.98 13.24
C PRO A 208 -3.80 4.51 12.83
N PRO A 209 -3.67 3.52 13.73
CA PRO A 209 -3.76 2.10 13.36
C PRO A 209 -5.04 1.72 12.61
N ARG A 210 -6.14 2.42 12.91
CA ARG A 210 -7.46 2.24 12.27
C ARG A 210 -7.55 2.79 10.83
N SER A 211 -6.56 3.58 10.39
CA SER A 211 -6.54 4.17 9.04
C SER A 211 -6.18 3.13 7.96
N GLY A 212 -5.53 2.03 8.34
CA GLY A 212 -4.98 1.06 7.39
C GLY A 212 -3.73 1.55 6.65
N ILE A 213 -3.24 2.76 6.95
CA ILE A 213 -1.96 3.28 6.45
C ILE A 213 -0.84 2.70 7.32
N SER A 214 0.16 2.07 6.69
CA SER A 214 1.31 1.50 7.39
C SER A 214 2.09 2.59 8.15
N PRO A 215 2.59 2.30 9.37
CA PRO A 215 3.52 3.17 10.07
C PRO A 215 4.75 3.56 9.23
N LEU A 216 5.46 4.60 9.68
CA LEU A 216 6.76 4.91 9.10
C LEU A 216 7.76 3.80 9.45
N THR A 217 8.57 3.46 8.46
CA THR A 217 9.72 2.57 8.60
C THR A 217 10.85 3.28 9.34
N ARG A 218 11.82 2.51 9.85
CA ARG A 218 13.00 3.07 10.52
C ARG A 218 13.76 4.02 9.58
N GLU A 219 13.90 3.65 8.31
CA GLU A 219 14.62 4.44 7.29
C GLU A 219 13.91 5.77 7.00
N GLU A 220 12.58 5.77 6.95
CA GLU A 220 11.77 7.00 6.81
C GLU A 220 11.93 7.92 8.02
N VAL A 221 11.85 7.37 9.24
CA VAL A 221 12.06 8.14 10.49
C VAL A 221 13.48 8.72 10.54
N GLN A 222 14.51 7.94 10.17
CA GLN A 222 15.88 8.45 10.12
C GLN A 222 16.06 9.56 9.08
N THR A 223 15.36 9.47 7.95
CA THR A 223 15.39 10.53 6.95
C THR A 223 14.72 11.81 7.47
N LEU A 224 13.60 11.70 8.19
CA LEU A 224 12.96 12.86 8.84
C LEU A 224 13.88 13.51 9.87
N LEU A 225 14.51 12.72 10.75
CA LEU A 225 15.49 13.21 11.73
C LEU A 225 16.63 13.97 11.04
N GLU A 226 17.20 13.40 9.99
CA GLU A 226 18.28 14.04 9.22
C GLU A 226 17.81 15.33 8.53
N TRP A 227 16.60 15.36 8.00
CA TRP A 227 16.02 16.56 7.40
C TRP A 227 15.83 17.67 8.42
N ILE A 228 15.36 17.35 9.63
CA ILE A 228 15.25 18.29 10.75
C ILE A 228 16.64 18.82 11.13
N ARG A 229 17.66 17.95 11.28
CA ARG A 229 19.06 18.33 11.57
C ARG A 229 19.65 19.27 10.54
N ARG A 230 19.32 19.08 9.26
CA ARG A 230 19.76 19.95 8.15
C ARG A 230 19.04 21.29 8.11
N GLY A 231 18.09 21.53 9.01
CA GLY A 231 17.34 22.77 9.05
C GLY A 231 16.19 22.82 8.06
N LEU A 232 15.56 21.67 7.80
CA LEU A 232 14.33 21.54 7.01
C LEU A 232 14.47 22.01 5.54
N PRO A 233 15.57 21.72 4.81
CA PRO A 233 15.74 22.25 3.45
C PRO A 233 14.61 21.81 2.51
N GLU A 234 14.10 22.75 1.70
CA GLU A 234 13.02 22.48 0.74
C GLU A 234 13.51 21.57 -0.40
N THR A 235 14.72 21.84 -0.88
CA THR A 235 15.38 21.13 -1.98
C THR A 235 16.72 20.55 -1.52
N GLY A 236 17.32 19.66 -2.32
CA GLY A 236 18.64 19.12 -1.99
C GLY A 236 19.71 20.22 -2.07
N ASN A 237 20.53 20.34 -1.02
CA ASN A 237 21.75 21.14 -1.02
C ASN A 237 22.88 20.44 -1.80
#